data_AF-A0A356GMW7-F1
#
_entry.id   AF-A0A356GMW7-F1
#
_cell.length_a   1.000
_cell.length_b   1.000
_cell.length_c   1.000
_cell.angle_alpha   90.00
_cell.angle_beta   90.00
_cell.angle_gamma   90.00
#
_symmetry.space_group_name_H-M   'P 1'
#
loop_
_entity.id
_entity.type
_entity.pdbx_description
1 polymer ?
#
loop_
_entity_poly.entity_id
_entity_poly.type
_entity_poly.pdbx_seq_one_letter_code
_entity_poly.pdbx_strand_id
1 'polypeptide(L)'
;MGLIYLLMVAVLVIRPWGLFGRPLKIKALSEKNLGMEAQEISPVHFSSRPWLWVVPVALLLLFPAFVGRYYQYLMTQIFIAALMAVAFNLLLGTTGLLSFGQAAFYGVGAYTVGLLLTKTGAGTMPALGLSILTSALAAGIIGFFCVRLSGVHFAMLTLA
;
A
#
# COMPACT_ATOMS: atom_id res chain seq x y z
N MET A 1 -18.62 -13.93 28.63
CA MET A 1 -18.68 -13.06 27.42
C MET A 1 -17.36 -13.02 26.64
N GLY A 2 -16.19 -12.85 27.28
CA GLY A 2 -14.89 -12.83 26.57
C GLY A 2 -14.47 -14.15 25.89
N LEU A 3 -14.90 -15.31 26.41
CA LEU A 3 -14.55 -16.62 25.85
C LEU A 3 -15.14 -16.86 24.44
N ILE A 4 -16.35 -16.34 24.20
CA ILE A 4 -17.03 -16.42 22.88
C ILE A 4 -16.31 -15.57 21.84
N TYR A 5 -15.79 -14.39 22.22
CA TYR A 5 -14.99 -13.55 21.33
C TYR A 5 -13.66 -14.18 20.98
N LEU A 6 -12.96 -14.75 21.97
CA LEU A 6 -11.71 -15.47 21.72
C LEU A 6 -11.91 -16.70 20.83
N LEU A 7 -13.00 -17.46 21.03
CA LEU A 7 -13.35 -18.58 20.15
C LEU A 7 -13.71 -18.10 18.74
N MET A 8 -14.47 -17.03 18.60
CA MET A 8 -14.85 -16.49 17.29
C MET A 8 -13.63 -15.98 16.52
N VAL A 9 -12.71 -15.28 17.20
CA VAL A 9 -11.42 -14.87 16.62
C VAL A 9 -10.60 -16.10 16.24
N ALA A 10 -10.47 -17.10 17.13
CA ALA A 10 -9.72 -18.33 16.88
C ALA A 10 -10.29 -19.19 15.73
N VAL A 11 -11.60 -19.18 15.53
CA VAL A 11 -12.27 -19.88 14.41
C VAL A 11 -12.10 -19.12 13.09
N LEU A 12 -12.20 -17.78 13.11
CA LEU A 12 -11.97 -16.93 11.93
C LEU A 12 -10.48 -16.92 11.48
N VAL A 13 -9.56 -16.72 12.41
CA VAL A 13 -8.51 -17.72 12.73
C VAL A 13 -8.12 -18.75 11.67
N ILE A 14 -8.75 -19.92 11.83
CA ILE A 14 -8.33 -21.21 11.31
C ILE A 14 -9.01 -21.54 9.98
N ARG A 15 -10.21 -21.01 9.69
CA ARG A 15 -10.91 -21.22 8.41
C ARG A 15 -11.75 -19.99 8.02
N PRO A 16 -11.24 -19.09 7.16
CA PRO A 16 -11.96 -17.87 6.77
C PRO A 16 -13.05 -18.12 5.72
N TRP A 17 -13.10 -19.31 5.12
CA TRP A 17 -14.16 -19.69 4.20
C TRP A 17 -15.32 -20.26 5.02
N GLY A 18 -16.29 -19.40 5.34
CA GLY A 18 -17.55 -19.82 5.95
C GLY A 18 -18.13 -21.05 5.25
N LEU A 19 -18.87 -21.87 6.01
CA LEU A 19 -19.34 -23.23 5.70
C LEU A 19 -20.00 -23.42 4.31
N PHE A 20 -20.33 -22.34 3.58
CA PHE A 20 -20.87 -22.34 2.22
C PHE A 20 -20.36 -21.16 1.36
N GLY A 21 -19.04 -21.00 1.24
CA GLY A 21 -18.44 -20.10 0.25
C GLY A 21 -18.64 -20.61 -1.18
N ARG A 22 -19.79 -20.34 -1.81
CA ARG A 22 -19.93 -20.54 -3.26
C ARG A 22 -19.04 -19.49 -3.94
N PRO A 23 -18.09 -19.88 -4.81
CA PRO A 23 -17.31 -18.92 -5.56
C PRO A 23 -18.30 -18.06 -6.35
N LEU A 24 -18.28 -16.75 -6.09
CA LEU A 24 -18.98 -15.78 -6.93
C LEU A 24 -18.56 -16.10 -8.37
N LYS A 25 -19.55 -16.38 -9.21
CA LYS A 25 -19.39 -16.63 -10.64
C LYS A 25 -19.04 -15.30 -11.33
N ILE A 26 -17.89 -14.72 -10.97
CA ILE A 26 -17.35 -13.47 -11.52
C ILE A 26 -17.23 -13.60 -13.05
N LYS A 27 -16.98 -14.81 -13.56
CA LYS A 27 -16.95 -15.10 -14.99
C LYS A 27 -18.28 -14.82 -15.73
N ALA A 28 -19.43 -15.15 -15.13
CA ALA A 28 -20.74 -14.95 -15.74
C ALA A 28 -21.26 -13.51 -15.62
N LEU A 29 -20.82 -12.76 -14.60
CA LEU A 29 -21.07 -11.32 -14.49
C LEU A 29 -20.09 -10.49 -15.33
N SER A 30 -18.89 -11.02 -15.58
CA SER A 30 -17.89 -10.43 -16.48
C SER A 30 -18.34 -10.55 -17.94
N GLU A 31 -18.77 -11.73 -18.42
CA GLU A 31 -19.30 -11.92 -19.78
C GLU A 31 -20.49 -11.00 -20.11
N LYS A 32 -21.34 -10.72 -19.12
CA LYS A 32 -22.53 -9.88 -19.31
C LYS A 32 -22.22 -8.37 -19.33
N ASN A 33 -21.11 -7.94 -18.71
CA ASN A 33 -20.69 -6.53 -18.61
C ASN A 33 -19.48 -6.18 -19.51
N LEU A 34 -18.91 -7.17 -20.22
CA LEU A 34 -17.77 -7.05 -21.13
C LEU A 34 -18.01 -6.13 -22.36
N GLY A 35 -19.21 -5.57 -22.52
CA GLY A 35 -19.56 -4.62 -23.57
C GLY A 35 -19.41 -3.13 -23.21
N MET A 36 -19.19 -2.76 -21.93
CA MET A 36 -19.12 -1.35 -21.54
C MET A 36 -17.79 -0.88 -20.93
N GLU A 37 -17.02 -1.70 -20.20
CA GLU A 37 -15.90 -1.15 -19.40
C GLU A 37 -14.66 -2.05 -19.27
N ALA A 38 -14.40 -2.95 -20.22
CA ALA A 38 -13.08 -3.57 -20.31
C ALA A 38 -12.12 -2.60 -21.03
N GLN A 39 -11.85 -1.44 -20.41
CA GLN A 39 -10.68 -0.65 -20.77
C GLN A 39 -9.46 -1.48 -20.35
N GLU A 40 -8.99 -2.34 -21.25
CA GLU A 40 -7.70 -3.01 -21.15
C GLU A 40 -6.67 -1.94 -20.77
N ILE A 41 -6.17 -2.01 -19.54
CA ILE A 41 -5.02 -1.22 -19.12
C ILE A 41 -3.89 -1.69 -20.03
N SER A 42 -3.62 -0.91 -21.09
CA SER A 42 -2.57 -1.22 -22.05
C SER A 42 -1.30 -1.54 -21.25
N PRO A 43 -0.65 -2.70 -21.49
CA PRO A 43 0.55 -3.05 -20.75
C PRO A 43 1.54 -1.91 -20.90
N VAL A 44 2.09 -1.43 -19.78
CA VAL A 44 3.12 -0.38 -19.78
C VAL A 44 4.24 -0.89 -20.67
N HIS A 45 4.30 -0.38 -21.90
CA HIS A 45 5.26 -0.85 -22.88
C HIS A 45 6.60 -0.24 -22.48
N PHE A 46 7.42 -1.01 -21.77
CA PHE A 46 8.78 -0.61 -21.42
C PHE A 46 9.56 -0.46 -22.72
N SER A 47 9.68 0.79 -23.19
CA SER A 47 10.47 1.08 -24.38
C SER A 47 11.89 0.55 -24.17
N SER A 48 12.37 -0.25 -25.12
CA SER A 48 13.66 -0.95 -25.08
C SER A 48 14.89 -0.02 -25.09
N ARG A 49 14.68 1.29 -25.12
CA ARG A 49 15.73 2.32 -25.10
C ARG A 49 15.99 2.77 -23.66
N PRO A 50 17.09 2.35 -23.01
CA PRO A 50 17.38 2.71 -21.62
C PRO A 50 17.53 4.23 -21.43
N TRP A 51 17.97 4.95 -22.46
CA TRP A 51 18.06 6.42 -22.48
C TRP A 51 16.75 7.13 -22.11
N LEU A 52 15.59 6.60 -22.52
CA LEU A 52 14.28 7.21 -22.22
C LEU A 52 13.96 7.21 -20.72
N TRP A 53 14.59 6.32 -19.95
CA TRP A 53 14.43 6.20 -18.50
C TRP A 53 15.54 6.94 -17.74
N VAL A 54 16.77 6.97 -18.30
CA VAL A 54 17.93 7.59 -17.66
C VAL A 54 17.79 9.12 -17.61
N VAL A 55 17.28 9.75 -18.66
CA VAL A 55 17.10 11.22 -18.73
C VAL A 55 16.17 11.76 -17.63
N PRO A 56 14.93 11.25 -17.47
CA PRO A 56 14.04 11.75 -16.43
C PRO A 56 14.58 11.46 -15.02
N VAL A 57 15.24 10.33 -14.79
CA VAL A 57 15.85 9.99 -13.49
C VAL A 57 17.03 10.91 -13.17
N ALA A 58 17.90 11.19 -14.14
CA ALA A 58 19.03 12.10 -13.97
C ALA A 58 18.55 13.54 -13.73
N LEU A 59 17.52 13.97 -14.47
CA LEU A 59 16.90 15.27 -14.25
C LEU A 59 16.32 15.37 -12.84
N LEU A 60 15.64 14.33 -12.36
CA LEU A 60 15.09 14.24 -10.99
C LEU A 60 16.17 14.42 -9.92
N LEU A 61 17.34 13.79 -10.12
CA LEU A 61 18.45 13.79 -9.16
C LEU A 61 19.15 15.15 -9.08
N LEU A 62 19.24 15.84 -10.22
CA LEU A 62 19.88 17.16 -10.33
C LEU A 62 18.93 18.29 -9.92
N PHE A 63 17.61 18.11 -10.08
CA PHE A 63 16.60 19.10 -9.77
C PHE A 63 16.68 19.70 -8.35
N PRO A 64 16.87 18.93 -7.25
CA PRO A 64 16.94 19.50 -5.91
C PRO A 64 18.17 20.39 -5.69
N ALA A 65 19.24 20.27 -6.49
CA ALA A 65 20.45 21.08 -6.32
C ALA A 65 20.28 22.54 -6.78
N PHE A 66 19.32 22.82 -7.68
CA PHE A 66 19.15 24.14 -8.32
C PHE A 66 17.89 24.89 -7.86
N VAL A 67 17.15 24.35 -6.90
CA VAL A 67 15.78 24.79 -6.58
C VAL A 67 15.65 25.17 -5.10
N GLY A 68 14.91 26.25 -4.82
CA GLY A 68 14.74 26.79 -3.46
C GLY A 68 13.99 25.84 -2.49
N ARG A 69 14.19 26.03 -1.18
CA ARG A 69 13.67 25.14 -0.11
C ARG A 69 12.17 24.87 -0.18
N TYR A 70 11.38 25.86 -0.57
CA TYR A 70 9.92 25.71 -0.72
C TYR A 70 9.56 24.64 -1.75
N TYR A 71 10.15 24.71 -2.94
CA TYR A 71 9.92 23.76 -4.01
C TYR A 71 10.49 22.38 -3.68
N GLN A 72 11.63 22.30 -2.98
CA GLN A 72 12.14 21.01 -2.48
C GLN A 72 11.15 20.31 -1.55
N TYR A 73 10.54 21.06 -0.62
CA TYR A 73 9.50 20.52 0.28
C TYR A 73 8.27 20.07 -0.50
N LEU A 74 7.78 20.90 -1.43
CA LEU A 74 6.61 20.59 -2.24
C LEU A 74 6.84 19.34 -3.12
N MET A 75 8.00 19.27 -3.77
CA MET A 75 8.41 18.08 -4.54
C MET A 75 8.44 16.83 -3.66
N THR A 76 9.01 16.93 -2.45
CA THR A 76 9.06 15.79 -1.51
C THR A 76 7.66 15.28 -1.19
N GLN A 77 6.70 16.18 -0.91
CA GLN A 77 5.29 15.80 -0.68
C GLN A 77 4.66 15.13 -1.90
N ILE A 78 4.92 15.66 -3.10
CA ILE A 78 4.44 15.08 -4.36
C ILE A 78 5.01 13.68 -4.57
N PHE A 79 6.31 13.47 -4.33
CA PHE A 79 6.94 12.15 -4.43
C PHE A 79 6.38 11.15 -3.43
N ILE A 80 6.16 11.58 -2.19
CA ILE A 80 5.54 10.72 -1.17
C ILE A 80 4.13 10.30 -1.62
N ALA A 81 3.32 11.25 -2.10
CA ALA A 81 1.97 10.96 -2.60
C ALA A 81 2.01 10.05 -3.86
N ALA A 82 2.95 10.29 -4.78
CA ALA A 82 3.13 9.47 -5.98
C ALA A 82 3.55 8.05 -5.63
N LEU A 83 4.50 7.86 -4.70
CA LEU A 83 4.89 6.54 -4.20
C LEU A 83 3.71 5.82 -3.57
N MET A 84 2.88 6.51 -2.79
CA MET A 84 1.68 5.93 -2.20
C MET A 84 0.66 5.51 -3.27
N ALA A 85 0.47 6.32 -4.32
CA ALA A 85 -0.38 5.99 -5.46
C ALA A 85 0.16 4.78 -6.24
N VAL A 86 1.46 4.68 -6.46
CA VAL A 86 2.10 3.53 -7.12
C VAL A 86 1.97 2.26 -6.29
N ALA A 87 2.21 2.33 -4.97
CA ALA A 87 2.03 1.19 -4.07
C ALA A 87 0.57 0.70 -4.07
N PHE A 88 -0.38 1.64 -4.05
CA PHE A 88 -1.80 1.34 -4.17
C PHE A 88 -2.15 0.70 -5.52
N ASN A 89 -1.66 1.26 -6.63
CA ASN A 89 -1.84 0.70 -7.97
C ASN A 89 -1.21 -0.69 -8.10
N LEU A 90 -0.07 -0.94 -7.45
CA LEU A 90 0.58 -2.24 -7.46
C LEU A 90 -0.29 -3.30 -6.75
N LEU A 91 -0.84 -2.98 -5.58
CA LEU A 91 -1.76 -3.87 -4.86
C LEU A 91 -3.02 -4.12 -5.68
N LEU A 92 -3.66 -3.07 -6.19
CA LEU A 92 -4.84 -3.18 -7.04
C LEU A 92 -4.58 -3.98 -8.31
N GLY A 93 -3.49 -3.68 -9.02
CA GLY A 93 -3.17 -4.29 -10.31
C GLY A 93 -2.74 -5.74 -10.20
N THR A 94 -2.09 -6.14 -9.10
CA THR A 94 -1.61 -7.52 -8.92
C THR A 94 -2.61 -8.42 -8.19
N THR A 95 -3.35 -7.89 -7.21
CA THR A 95 -4.26 -8.69 -6.38
C THR A 95 -5.73 -8.46 -6.67
N GLY A 96 -6.10 -7.38 -7.38
CA GLY A 96 -7.49 -6.97 -7.59
C GLY A 96 -8.18 -6.45 -6.32
N LEU A 97 -7.42 -6.23 -5.23
CA LEU A 97 -7.94 -5.79 -3.93
C LEU A 97 -7.59 -4.33 -3.67
N LEU A 98 -8.60 -3.56 -3.27
CA LEU A 98 -8.47 -2.15 -2.92
C LEU A 98 -8.11 -2.02 -1.43
N SER A 99 -6.92 -1.50 -1.11
CA SER A 99 -6.39 -1.38 0.25
C SER A 99 -6.19 0.08 0.66
N PHE A 100 -6.89 0.56 1.70
CA PHE A 100 -6.70 1.92 2.22
C PHE A 100 -5.69 2.03 3.38
N GLY A 101 -5.18 0.89 3.86
CA GLY A 101 -4.30 0.84 5.03
C GLY A 101 -2.93 1.50 4.86
N GLN A 102 -2.54 1.85 3.63
CA GLN A 102 -1.24 2.47 3.32
C GLN A 102 -1.02 3.77 4.11
N ALA A 103 -2.06 4.57 4.32
CA ALA A 103 -1.97 5.81 5.09
C ALA A 103 -1.62 5.56 6.56
N ALA A 104 -2.15 4.48 7.15
CA ALA A 104 -1.84 4.11 8.53
C ALA A 104 -0.36 3.69 8.68
N PHE A 105 0.16 2.88 7.76
CA PHE A 105 1.58 2.47 7.78
C PHE A 105 2.53 3.63 7.55
N TYR A 106 2.18 4.54 6.63
CA TYR A 106 2.92 5.79 6.43
C TYR A 106 2.97 6.63 7.71
N GLY A 107 1.83 6.76 8.42
CA GLY A 107 1.74 7.47 9.69
C GLY A 107 2.62 6.84 10.79
N VAL A 108 2.62 5.52 10.93
CA VAL A 108 3.46 4.80 11.90
C VAL A 108 4.95 5.07 11.64
N GLY A 109 5.39 5.01 10.38
CA GLY A 109 6.78 5.31 10.00
C GLY A 109 7.15 6.76 10.30
N ALA A 110 6.34 7.72 9.84
CA ALA A 110 6.57 9.15 10.06
C ALA A 110 6.61 9.51 11.55
N TYR A 111 5.71 8.94 12.35
CA TYR A 111 5.69 9.14 13.80
C TYR A 111 6.92 8.53 14.47
N THR A 112 7.34 7.34 14.05
CA THR A 112 8.56 6.69 14.58
C THR A 112 9.79 7.56 14.33
N VAL A 113 9.97 8.05 13.09
CA VAL A 113 11.06 8.97 12.74
C VAL A 113 10.98 10.24 13.59
N GLY A 114 9.81 10.89 13.65
CA GLY A 114 9.60 12.11 14.42
C GLY A 114 9.93 11.92 15.90
N LEU A 115 9.50 10.82 16.51
CA LEU A 115 9.78 10.50 17.91
C LEU A 115 11.27 10.27 18.14
N LEU A 116 11.95 9.53 17.26
CA LEU A 116 13.37 9.20 17.42
C LEU A 116 14.26 10.45 17.27
N LEU A 117 13.94 11.32 16.30
CA LEU A 117 14.68 12.56 16.11
C LEU A 117 14.42 13.57 17.23
N THR A 118 13.20 13.64 17.77
CA THR A 118 12.84 14.64 18.80
C THR A 118 13.20 14.21 20.23
N LYS A 119 13.08 12.92 20.57
CA LYS A 119 13.28 12.43 21.95
C LYS A 119 14.63 11.79 22.19
N THR A 120 15.17 11.06 21.22
CA THR A 120 16.42 10.31 21.39
C THR A 120 17.62 11.00 20.74
N GLY A 121 17.41 12.02 19.89
CA GLY A 121 18.49 12.64 19.13
C GLY A 121 19.24 11.65 18.24
N ALA A 122 18.64 10.48 17.96
CA ALA A 122 19.24 9.44 17.15
C ALA A 122 19.55 10.01 15.77
N GLY A 123 20.71 9.64 15.21
CA GLY A 123 21.08 10.06 13.86
C GLY A 123 19.98 9.73 12.84
N THR A 124 19.90 10.50 11.75
CA THR A 124 18.86 10.34 10.73
C THR A 124 18.84 8.92 10.14
N MET A 125 20.01 8.31 9.94
CA MET A 125 20.15 6.98 9.35
C MET A 125 19.53 5.86 10.22
N PRO A 126 19.87 5.74 11.52
CA PRO A 126 19.22 4.74 12.39
C PRO A 126 17.74 5.01 12.61
N ALA A 127 17.31 6.29 12.65
CA ALA A 127 15.89 6.63 12.77
C ALA A 127 15.08 6.13 11.57
N LEU A 128 15.61 6.29 10.35
CA LEU A 128 14.99 5.75 9.14
C LEU A 128 14.94 4.22 9.17
N GLY A 129 16.04 3.55 9.50
CA GLY A 129 16.08 2.09 9.60
C GLY A 129 15.04 1.53 10.58
N LEU A 130 14.95 2.14 11.77
CA LEU A 130 13.96 1.73 12.78
C LEU A 130 12.53 2.01 12.35
N SER A 131 12.27 3.11 11.63
CA SER A 131 10.92 3.41 11.11
C SER A 131 10.43 2.40 10.08
N ILE A 132 11.34 1.87 9.26
CA ILE A 132 11.01 0.81 8.31
C ILE A 132 10.64 -0.46 9.07
N LEU A 133 11.41 -0.82 10.11
CA LEU A 133 11.14 -1.99 10.94
C LEU A 133 9.79 -1.87 11.68
N THR A 134 9.50 -0.73 12.30
CA THR A 134 8.23 -0.54 13.02
C THR A 134 7.04 -0.56 12.07
N SER A 135 7.16 0.06 10.91
CA SER A 135 6.10 0.06 9.89
C SER A 135 5.89 -1.33 9.29
N ALA A 136 6.98 -2.07 9.03
CA ALA A 136 6.92 -3.45 8.53
C ALA A 136 6.28 -4.40 9.55
N LEU A 137 6.57 -4.23 10.84
CA LEU A 137 5.93 -5.00 11.91
C LEU A 137 4.44 -4.69 11.99
N ALA A 138 4.06 -3.41 11.97
CA ALA A 138 2.65 -3.00 11.96
C ALA A 138 1.90 -3.55 10.73
N ALA A 139 2.51 -3.45 9.55
CA ALA A 139 1.98 -3.99 8.30
C ALA A 139 1.89 -5.53 8.33
N GLY A 140 2.85 -6.22 8.93
CA GLY A 140 2.82 -7.68 9.09
C GLY A 140 1.69 -8.14 9.99
N ILE A 141 1.49 -7.46 11.13
CA ILE A 141 0.40 -7.77 12.07
C ILE A 141 -0.95 -7.53 11.39
N ILE A 142 -1.16 -6.35 10.82
CA ILE A 142 -2.43 -6.00 10.17
C ILE A 142 -2.66 -6.87 8.92
N GLY A 143 -1.62 -7.08 8.12
CA GLY A 143 -1.65 -7.93 6.92
C GLY A 143 -2.03 -9.37 7.24
N PHE A 144 -1.55 -9.93 8.34
CA PHE A 144 -1.93 -11.27 8.79
C PHE A 144 -3.44 -11.42 9.00
N PHE A 145 -4.10 -10.40 9.55
CA PHE A 145 -5.56 -10.39 9.69
C PHE A 145 -6.26 -10.14 8.35
N CYS A 146 -5.73 -9.24 7.53
CA CYS A 146 -6.37 -8.81 6.29
C CYS A 146 -6.33 -9.88 5.19
N VAL A 147 -5.29 -10.72 5.11
CA VAL A 147 -5.18 -11.83 4.12
C VAL A 147 -6.33 -12.82 4.21
N ARG A 148 -7.07 -12.84 5.32
CA ARG A 148 -8.24 -13.70 5.51
C ARG A 148 -9.53 -13.18 4.90
N LEU A 149 -9.55 -11.92 4.46
CA LEU A 149 -10.71 -11.28 3.86
C LEU A 149 -10.45 -11.06 2.37
N SER A 150 -11.49 -11.12 1.55
CA SER A 150 -11.37 -10.93 0.10
C SER A 150 -12.43 -9.96 -0.42
N GLY A 151 -12.08 -9.20 -1.46
CA GLY A 151 -12.96 -8.23 -2.11
C GLY A 151 -13.33 -7.05 -1.21
N VAL A 152 -14.62 -6.72 -1.16
CA VAL A 152 -15.15 -5.51 -0.48
C VAL A 152 -14.89 -5.52 1.03
N HIS A 153 -14.90 -6.70 1.66
CA HIS A 153 -14.65 -6.83 3.11
C HIS A 153 -13.23 -6.42 3.50
N PHE A 154 -12.25 -6.65 2.62
CA PHE A 154 -10.87 -6.21 2.83
C PHE A 154 -10.78 -4.68 2.73
N ALA A 155 -11.41 -4.08 1.72
CA ALA A 155 -11.45 -2.62 1.57
C ALA A 155 -12.12 -1.95 2.79
N MET A 156 -13.27 -2.48 3.24
CA MET A 156 -13.99 -1.99 4.42
C MET A 156 -13.14 -2.11 5.69
N LEU A 157 -12.49 -3.25 5.94
CA LEU A 157 -11.64 -3.42 7.13
C LEU A 157 -10.47 -2.43 7.13
N THR A 158 -9.89 -2.13 5.97
CA THR A 158 -8.76 -1.18 5.88
C THR A 158 -9.16 0.29 5.98
N LEU A 159 -10.46 0.60 5.90
CA LEU A 159 -11.02 1.96 6.01
C LEU A 159 -11.67 2.23 7.38
N ALA A 160 -12.25 1.20 7.99
CA ALA A 160 -12.91 1.23 9.29
C ALA A 160 -11.93 1.44 10.45
#